data_AF-A0A326RUV5-F1
#
_entry.id   AF-A0A326RUV5-F1
#
_cell.length_a   1.000
_cell.length_b   1.000
_cell.length_c   1.000
_cell.angle_alpha   90.00
_cell.angle_beta   90.00
_cell.angle_gamma   90.00
#
_symmetry.space_group_name_H-M   'P 1'
#
loop_
_entity.id
_entity.type
_entity.pdbx_description
1 polymer ?
#
loop_
_entity_poly.entity_id
_entity_poly.type
_entity_poly.pdbx_seq_one_letter_code
_entity_poly.pdbx_strand_id
1 'polypeptide(L)'
;MFYTSFLLIPPKWLRNPFGTGIEPVNAKLFVSLLTKEIMKTDTKLKIEGSWKEIKGKLKQKYAELTEDDLMYEEGQTEELLGRLQRKLGRSIDEIKEEINSL
;
A
#
# COMPACT_ATOMS: atom_id res chain seq x y z
N MET A 1 28.33 -5.69 -2.56
CA MET A 1 27.20 -5.99 -3.47
C MET A 1 26.67 -7.34 -3.01
N PHE A 2 25.47 -7.52 -2.47
CA PHE A 2 24.16 -7.14 -2.99
C PHE A 2 23.16 -6.92 -1.83
N TYR A 3 22.60 -5.72 -1.73
CA TYR A 3 21.47 -5.42 -0.84
C TYR A 3 20.18 -5.54 -1.66
N THR A 4 19.64 -6.75 -1.81
CA THR A 4 18.28 -6.94 -2.36
C THR A 4 17.77 -8.31 -1.93
N SER A 5 16.94 -8.35 -0.89
CA SER A 5 15.69 -9.13 -0.85
C SER A 5 15.16 -9.12 0.60
N PHE A 6 14.40 -8.08 0.95
CA PHE A 6 13.67 -7.98 2.22
C PHE A 6 12.22 -8.47 2.07
N LEU A 7 11.95 -9.32 1.08
CA LEU A 7 10.64 -9.94 0.85
C LEU A 7 10.79 -11.48 0.84
N LEU A 8 9.90 -12.13 1.60
CA LEU A 8 9.48 -13.52 1.46
C LEU A 8 10.33 -14.66 2.07
N ILE A 9 11.03 -14.47 3.19
CA ILE A 9 11.39 -15.63 4.03
C ILE A 9 10.61 -15.52 5.34
N PRO A 10 9.47 -16.23 5.51
CA PRO A 10 8.81 -16.26 6.79
C PRO A 10 9.80 -16.80 7.84
N PRO A 11 9.83 -16.21 9.04
CA PRO A 11 10.78 -16.62 10.07
C PRO A 11 10.69 -18.12 10.37
N LYS A 12 11.79 -18.75 10.83
CA LYS A 12 11.86 -20.21 11.03
C LYS A 12 10.78 -20.79 11.96
N TRP A 13 10.22 -19.97 12.86
CA TRP A 13 9.10 -20.30 13.74
C TRP A 13 7.71 -20.32 13.06
N LEU A 14 7.59 -19.76 11.85
CA LEU A 14 6.39 -19.79 10.99
C LEU A 14 6.35 -21.05 10.10
N ARG A 15 7.48 -21.76 9.98
CA ARG A 15 7.62 -23.03 9.27
C ARG A 15 7.39 -24.15 10.29
N ASN A 16 6.20 -24.77 10.28
CA ASN A 16 5.78 -25.81 11.24
C ASN A 16 6.92 -26.79 11.59
N PRO A 17 7.44 -26.79 12.83
CA PRO A 17 8.44 -27.78 13.28
C PRO A 17 7.79 -29.10 13.73
N PHE A 18 6.48 -29.09 13.97
CA PHE A 18 5.67 -30.25 14.32
C PHE A 18 4.46 -30.23 13.38
N GLY A 19 4.25 -31.29 12.60
CA GLY A 19 3.23 -31.38 11.54
C GLY A 19 1.76 -31.36 11.99
N THR A 20 1.44 -30.68 13.09
CA THR A 20 0.07 -30.50 13.59
C THR A 20 -0.50 -29.21 12.98
N GLY A 21 -1.59 -29.31 12.23
CA GLY A 21 -2.27 -28.19 11.54
C GLY A 21 -2.95 -27.16 12.45
N ILE A 22 -2.43 -26.93 13.66
CA ILE A 22 -2.90 -25.89 14.57
C ILE A 22 -2.07 -24.63 14.30
N GLU A 23 -2.60 -23.73 13.48
CA GLU A 23 -2.06 -22.38 13.38
C GLU A 23 -2.20 -21.68 14.75
N PRO A 24 -1.14 -21.08 15.31
CA PRO A 24 -1.27 -20.30 16.53
C PRO A 24 -2.18 -19.11 16.24
N VAL A 25 -3.29 -19.00 16.99
CA VAL A 25 -4.38 -18.01 16.79
C VAL A 25 -3.85 -16.57 16.74
N ASN A 26 -2.71 -16.31 17.39
CA ASN A 26 -2.06 -15.00 17.45
C ASN A 26 -1.17 -14.69 16.23
N ALA A 27 -0.76 -15.68 15.43
CA ALA A 27 0.13 -15.44 14.28
C ALA A 27 -0.59 -14.76 13.12
N LYS A 28 -1.87 -15.08 12.87
CA LYS A 28 -2.67 -14.37 11.85
C LYS A 28 -2.82 -12.89 12.18
N LEU A 29 -3.06 -12.57 13.46
CA LEU A 29 -3.16 -11.19 13.92
C LEU A 29 -1.83 -10.45 13.77
N PHE A 30 -0.71 -11.10 14.09
CA PHE A 30 0.63 -10.53 13.95
C PHE A 30 1.02 -10.29 12.49
N VAL A 31 0.76 -11.24 11.59
CA VAL A 31 1.01 -11.09 10.15
C VAL A 31 0.15 -9.97 9.58
N SER A 32 -1.14 -9.89 9.94
CA SER A 32 -2.03 -8.81 9.50
C SER A 32 -1.56 -7.42 9.94
N LEU A 33 -1.03 -7.28 11.15
CA LEU A 33 -0.48 -6.01 11.65
C LEU A 33 0.78 -5.61 10.89
N LEU A 34 1.69 -6.56 10.67
CA LEU A 34 2.91 -6.31 9.91
C LEU A 34 2.61 -5.93 8.45
N THR A 35 1.68 -6.63 7.80
CA THR A 35 1.31 -6.31 6.41
C THR A 35 0.69 -4.91 6.31
N LYS A 36 -0.12 -4.49 7.29
CA LYS A 36 -0.75 -3.16 7.30
C LYS A 36 0.29 -2.03 7.41
N GLU A 37 1.31 -2.21 8.24
CA GLU A 37 2.38 -1.21 8.39
C GLU A 37 3.29 -1.18 7.15
N ILE A 38 3.65 -2.35 6.61
CA ILE A 38 4.49 -2.47 5.39
C ILE A 38 3.78 -1.85 4.19
N MET A 39 2.48 -2.11 4.01
CA MET A 39 1.68 -1.52 2.94
C MET A 39 1.64 0.01 3.03
N LYS A 40 1.51 0.57 4.25
CA LYS A 40 1.52 2.02 4.46
C LYS A 40 2.84 2.67 4.02
N THR A 41 3.97 2.05 4.33
CA THR A 41 5.30 2.55 3.93
C THR A 41 5.55 2.41 2.44
N ASP A 42 5.16 1.30 1.84
CA ASP A 42 5.36 1.03 0.42
C ASP A 42 4.56 2.00 -0.46
N THR A 43 3.29 2.25 -0.12
CA THR A 43 2.46 3.19 -0.88
C THR A 43 3.00 4.62 -0.81
N LYS A 44 3.53 5.06 0.35
CA LYS A 44 4.13 6.39 0.46
C LYS A 44 5.33 6.55 -0.48
N LEU A 45 6.24 5.57 -0.50
CA LEU A 45 7.41 5.58 -1.37
C LEU A 45 7.04 5.50 -2.85
N LYS A 46 6.02 4.71 -3.19
CA LYS A 46 5.51 4.56 -4.56
C LYS A 46 4.84 5.83 -5.08
N ILE A 47 4.07 6.52 -4.23
CA ILE A 47 3.52 7.84 -4.54
C ILE A 47 4.67 8.83 -4.75
N GLU A 48 5.59 8.97 -3.80
CA GLU A 48 6.71 9.91 -3.89
C GLU A 48 7.59 9.69 -5.15
N GLY A 49 7.87 8.43 -5.50
CA GLY A 49 8.74 8.08 -6.63
C GLY A 49 8.04 7.98 -8.00
N SER A 50 6.77 7.61 -8.05
CA SER A 50 6.06 7.28 -9.30
C SER A 50 4.75 8.05 -9.49
N TRP A 51 4.52 9.13 -8.72
CA TRP A 51 3.27 9.91 -8.78
C TRP A 51 2.86 10.31 -10.19
N LYS A 52 3.81 10.74 -11.03
CA LYS A 52 3.54 11.22 -12.39
C LYS A 52 2.86 10.15 -13.27
N GLU A 53 3.22 8.88 -13.09
CA GLU A 53 2.61 7.76 -13.80
C GLU A 53 1.28 7.36 -13.17
N ILE A 54 1.26 7.27 -11.83
CA ILE A 54 0.06 6.95 -11.04
C ILE A 54 -1.07 7.93 -11.36
N LYS A 55 -0.79 9.25 -11.41
CA LYS A 55 -1.80 10.27 -11.75
C LYS A 55 -2.35 10.08 -13.17
N GLY A 56 -1.51 9.64 -14.12
CA GLY A 56 -1.94 9.38 -15.49
C GLY A 56 -2.92 8.22 -15.56
N LYS A 57 -2.59 7.12 -14.87
CA LYS A 57 -3.46 5.94 -14.76
C LYS A 57 -4.75 6.24 -13.99
N LEU A 58 -4.66 6.99 -12.89
CA LEU A 58 -5.84 7.42 -12.12
C LEU A 58 -6.77 8.32 -12.94
N LYS A 59 -6.23 9.29 -13.67
CA LYS A 59 -7.01 10.17 -14.56
C LYS A 59 -7.70 9.41 -15.69
N GLN A 60 -7.07 8.34 -16.20
CA GLN A 60 -7.69 7.46 -17.20
C GLN A 60 -8.78 6.57 -16.61
N LYS A 61 -8.57 6.04 -15.40
CA LYS A 61 -9.51 5.14 -14.73
C LYS A 61 -10.71 5.87 -14.14
N TYR A 62 -10.51 7.09 -13.65
CA TYR A 62 -11.53 7.92 -13.03
C TYR A 62 -11.68 9.23 -13.81
N ALA A 63 -12.70 9.29 -14.68
CA ALA A 63 -13.03 10.50 -15.43
C ALA A 63 -13.49 11.67 -14.53
N GLU A 64 -13.82 11.39 -13.27
CA GLU A 64 -14.20 12.36 -12.24
C GLU A 64 -13.00 13.06 -11.57
N LEU A 65 -11.79 12.50 -11.71
CA LEU A 65 -10.57 13.10 -11.17
C LEU A 65 -10.02 14.13 -12.14
N THR A 66 -9.81 15.34 -11.64
CA THR A 66 -9.16 16.40 -12.41
C THR A 66 -7.66 16.44 -12.15
N GLU A 67 -6.93 17.13 -13.03
CA GLU A 67 -5.49 17.33 -12.87
C GLU A 67 -5.15 18.09 -11.57
N ASP A 68 -6.06 18.97 -11.12
CA ASP A 68 -5.96 19.76 -9.90
C ASP A 68 -6.12 18.89 -8.64
N ASP A 69 -7.07 17.95 -8.67
CA ASP A 69 -7.28 16.97 -7.59
C ASP A 69 -6.08 16.01 -7.44
N LEU A 70 -5.35 15.80 -8.53
CA LEU A 70 -4.15 14.95 -8.63
C LEU A 70 -2.85 15.74 -8.52
N MET A 71 -2.91 17.02 -8.14
CA MET A 71 -1.71 17.77 -7.79
C MET A 71 -1.12 17.22 -6.51
N TYR A 72 0.16 16.84 -6.60
CA TYR A 72 0.95 16.34 -5.50
C TYR A 72 2.21 17.17 -5.40
N GLU A 73 2.49 17.64 -4.20
CA GLU A 73 3.78 18.21 -3.84
C GLU A 73 4.48 17.25 -2.87
N GLU A 74 5.81 17.28 -2.89
CA GLU A 74 6.63 16.41 -2.06
C GLU A 74 6.28 16.61 -0.58
N GLY A 75 5.90 15.53 0.10
CA GLY A 75 5.45 15.56 1.49
C GLY A 75 3.95 15.80 1.71
N GLN A 76 3.15 16.10 0.68
CA GLN A 76 1.70 16.29 0.78
C GLN A 76 0.87 15.01 0.53
N THR A 77 1.45 13.82 0.77
CA THR A 77 0.80 12.53 0.47
C THR A 77 -0.52 12.38 1.22
N GLU A 78 -0.58 12.82 2.48
CA GLU A 78 -1.80 12.74 3.28
C GLU A 78 -2.89 13.70 2.77
N GLU A 79 -2.51 14.89 2.34
CA GLU A 79 -3.45 15.89 1.81
C GLU A 79 -4.04 15.42 0.48
N LEU A 80 -3.20 14.90 -0.42
CA LEU A 80 -3.60 14.29 -1.67
C LEU A 80 -4.60 13.14 -1.44
N LEU A 81 -4.28 12.20 -0.54
CA LEU A 81 -5.17 11.08 -0.21
C LEU A 81 -6.50 11.57 0.37
N GLY A 82 -6.49 12.62 1.20
CA GLY A 82 -7.71 13.23 1.75
C GLY A 82 -8.56 13.97 0.71
N ARG A 83 -7.96 14.53 -0.34
CA ARG A 83 -8.69 15.10 -1.49
C ARG A 83 -9.33 13.99 -2.32
N LEU A 84 -8.56 12.95 -2.64
CA LEU A 84 -9.04 11.78 -3.38
C LEU A 84 -10.19 11.06 -2.65
N GLN A 85 -10.08 10.89 -1.34
CA GLN A 85 -11.16 10.32 -0.51
C GLN A 85 -12.46 11.12 -0.66
N ARG A 86 -12.38 12.45 -0.59
CA ARG A 86 -13.57 13.32 -0.73
C ARG A 86 -14.14 13.30 -2.15
N LYS A 87 -13.29 13.19 -3.17
CA LYS A 87 -13.71 13.23 -4.57
C LYS A 87 -14.30 11.90 -5.04
N LEU A 88 -13.64 10.79 -4.71
CA LEU A 88 -14.04 9.44 -5.07
C LEU A 88 -15.07 8.85 -4.11
N GLY A 89 -15.24 9.45 -2.91
CA GLY A 89 -16.09 8.91 -1.85
C GLY A 89 -15.58 7.59 -1.26
N ARG A 90 -14.30 7.24 -1.49
CA ARG A 90 -13.67 5.98 -1.08
C ARG A 90 -12.81 6.16 0.15
N SER A 91 -12.53 5.06 0.85
CA SER A 91 -11.60 5.10 1.96
C SER A 91 -10.15 5.34 1.48
N ILE A 92 -9.33 5.95 2.35
CA ILE A 92 -7.90 6.14 2.06
C ILE A 92 -7.22 4.79 1.77
N ASP A 93 -7.65 3.73 2.45
CA ASP A 93 -7.08 2.39 2.28
C ASP A 93 -7.40 1.81 0.90
N GLU A 94 -8.64 1.96 0.40
CA GLU A 94 -9.00 1.56 -0.97
C GLU A 94 -8.18 2.34 -2.02
N ILE A 95 -8.01 3.64 -1.83
CA ILE A 95 -7.21 4.47 -2.75
C ILE A 95 -5.76 3.99 -2.76
N LYS A 96 -5.19 3.67 -1.58
CA LYS A 96 -3.85 3.12 -1.47
C LYS A 96 -3.73 1.76 -2.16
N GLU A 97 -4.71 0.88 -2.00
CA GLU A 97 -4.76 -0.42 -2.69
C GLU A 97 -4.83 -0.22 -4.20
N GLU A 98 -5.63 0.74 -4.68
CA GLU A 98 -5.72 1.08 -6.10
C GLU A 98 -4.37 1.53 -6.64
N ILE A 99 -3.69 2.44 -5.93
CA ILE A 99 -2.34 2.91 -6.27
C ILE A 99 -1.33 1.76 -6.23
N ASN A 100 -1.49 0.83 -5.30
CA ASN A 100 -0.61 -0.32 -5.20
C ASN A 100 -0.82 -1.32 -6.34
N SER A 101 -2.04 -1.42 -6.85
CA SER A 101 -2.42 -2.26 -8.00
C SER A 101 -2.02 -1.69 -9.36
N LEU A 102 -1.63 -0.40 -9.44
CA LEU A 102 -1.22 0.29 -10.68
C LEU A 102 0.27 0.17 -10.96
#